data_AF-A0A7Y2E1W7-F1
#
_entry.id   AF-A0A7Y2E1W7-F1
#
_cell.length_a   1.000
_cell.length_b   1.000
_cell.length_c   1.000
_cell.angle_alpha   90.00
_cell.angle_beta   90.00
_cell.angle_gamma   90.00
#
_symmetry.space_group_name_H-M   'P 1'
#
loop_
_entity.id
_entity.type
_entity.pdbx_description
1 polymer ?
#
loop_
_entity_poly.entity_id
_entity_poly.type
_entity_poly.pdbx_seq_one_letter_code
_entity_poly.pdbx_strand_id
1 'polypeptide(L)'
;MSIDVRDLETDIRRALPDDPGRTVAVTVIDPATDSRLDINGHVLFHAASTMKIPVMIEVFRRDAAGRPTMQDGVVLRNAFRSIVDGSPYTIEDDT
;
A
#
# COMPACT_ATOMS: atom_id res chain seq x y z
N MET A 1 10.31 14.47 -21.06
CA MET A 1 10.46 15.52 -20.04
C MET A 1 11.23 14.89 -18.91
N SER A 2 12.53 15.15 -18.82
CA SER A 2 13.35 14.60 -17.73
C SER A 2 13.02 15.38 -16.47
N ILE A 3 12.73 14.70 -15.39
CA ILE A 3 12.62 15.32 -14.06
C ILE A 3 14.04 15.64 -13.61
N ASP A 4 14.33 16.89 -13.22
CA ASP A 4 15.56 17.17 -12.46
C ASP A 4 15.34 16.74 -11.02
N VAL A 5 16.06 15.70 -10.60
CA VAL A 5 15.91 15.09 -9.27
C VAL A 5 16.28 16.07 -8.15
N ARG A 6 17.19 17.01 -8.39
CA ARG A 6 17.67 17.96 -7.36
C ARG A 6 16.63 19.03 -7.03
N ASP A 7 15.98 19.56 -8.07
CA ASP A 7 14.88 20.50 -7.90
C ASP A 7 13.69 19.80 -7.22
N LEU A 8 13.41 18.55 -7.63
CA LEU A 8 12.33 17.75 -7.04
C LEU A 8 12.53 17.45 -5.54
N GLU A 9 13.75 17.09 -5.11
CA GLU A 9 14.02 16.84 -3.69
C GLU A 9 13.76 18.10 -2.86
N THR A 10 14.23 19.24 -3.34
CA THR A 10 14.06 20.54 -2.67
C THR A 10 12.58 20.89 -2.52
N ASP A 11 11.81 20.74 -3.60
CA ASP A 11 10.38 21.02 -3.61
C ASP A 11 9.59 20.09 -2.69
N ILE A 12 9.92 18.79 -2.68
CA ILE A 12 9.29 17.82 -1.78
C ILE A 12 9.61 18.20 -0.33
N ARG A 13 10.87 18.43 0.02
CA ARG A 13 11.26 18.78 1.40
C ARG A 13 10.58 20.06 1.88
N ARG A 14 10.39 21.05 1.00
CA ARG A 14 9.65 22.27 1.31
C ARG A 14 8.16 22.03 1.55
N ALA A 15 7.57 21.03 0.88
CA ALA A 15 6.16 20.66 1.04
C ALA A 15 5.92 19.75 2.26
N LEU A 16 6.95 19.07 2.76
CA LEU A 16 6.81 18.18 3.91
C LEU A 16 6.57 18.99 5.20
N PRO A 17 5.66 18.52 6.08
CA PRO A 17 5.42 19.17 7.36
C PRO A 17 6.63 19.02 8.30
N ASP A 18 7.00 20.11 8.98
CA ASP A 18 8.08 20.14 9.98
C ASP A 18 7.56 19.79 11.40
N ASP A 19 6.65 18.83 11.51
CA ASP A 19 6.11 18.39 12.80
C ASP A 19 6.96 17.24 13.37
N PRO A 20 7.59 17.40 14.55
CA PRO A 20 8.42 16.36 15.16
C PRO A 20 7.68 15.05 15.50
N GLY A 21 6.34 15.06 15.53
CA GLY A 21 5.52 13.86 15.73
C GLY A 21 5.16 13.09 14.45
N ARG A 22 5.51 13.59 13.26
CA ARG A 22 5.15 12.98 11.97
C ARG A 22 6.39 12.54 11.21
N THR A 23 6.44 11.26 10.84
CA THR A 23 7.41 10.77 9.86
C THR A 23 6.74 10.68 8.50
N VAL A 24 7.31 11.33 7.49
CA VAL A 24 6.88 11.19 6.09
C VAL A 24 8.00 10.57 5.28
N ALA A 25 7.67 9.63 4.40
CA ALA A 25 8.60 9.05 3.45
C ALA A 25 8.09 9.23 2.01
N VAL A 26 9.02 9.45 1.09
CA VAL A 26 8.75 9.61 -0.34
C VAL A 26 9.85 8.88 -1.10
N THR A 27 9.44 8.02 -2.03
CA THR A 27 10.34 7.39 -3.01
C THR A 27 9.80 7.69 -4.40
N VAL A 28 10.65 8.23 -5.27
CA VAL A 28 10.34 8.48 -6.69
C VAL A 28 11.33 7.71 -7.54
N ILE A 29 10.83 7.00 -8.54
CA ILE A 29 11.63 6.25 -9.51
C ILE A 29 11.21 6.72 -10.90
N ASP A 30 12.15 7.23 -11.68
CA ASP A 30 11.95 7.47 -13.11
C ASP A 30 12.48 6.26 -13.90
N PRO A 31 11.59 5.39 -14.42
CA PRO A 31 12.02 4.18 -15.13
C PRO A 31 12.69 4.48 -16.49
N ALA A 32 12.55 5.69 -17.04
CA ALA A 32 13.18 6.04 -18.32
C ALA A 32 14.67 6.38 -18.17
N THR A 33 15.07 6.88 -16.99
CA THR A 33 16.45 7.33 -16.71
C THR A 33 17.13 6.51 -15.61
N ASP A 34 16.41 5.60 -14.96
CA ASP A 34 16.81 4.90 -13.73
C ASP A 34 17.14 5.84 -12.56
N SER A 35 16.67 7.10 -12.65
CA SER A 35 16.87 8.08 -11.59
C SER A 35 15.96 7.76 -10.40
N ARG A 36 16.51 7.93 -9.20
CA ARG A 36 15.81 7.63 -7.95
C ARG A 36 16.01 8.73 -6.93
N LEU A 37 14.94 9.07 -6.22
CA LEU A 37 14.94 9.92 -5.05
C LEU A 37 14.34 9.15 -3.87
N ASP A 38 15.04 9.16 -2.73
CA ASP A 38 14.57 8.58 -1.48
C ASP A 38 14.63 9.59 -0.33
N ILE A 39 13.48 9.83 0.28
CA ILE A 39 13.34 10.55 1.55
C ILE A 39 12.73 9.54 2.53
N ASN A 40 13.50 9.13 3.54
CA ASN A 40 13.11 8.09 4.50
C ASN A 40 12.70 6.74 3.86
N GLY A 41 13.23 6.41 2.67
CA GLY A 41 12.81 5.25 1.87
C GLY A 41 13.04 3.87 2.51
N HIS A 42 13.80 3.78 3.61
CA HIS A 42 14.03 2.55 4.36
C HIS A 42 13.24 2.46 5.68
N VAL A 43 12.45 3.48 6.01
CA VAL A 43 11.59 3.47 7.19
C VAL A 43 10.35 2.62 6.89
N LEU A 44 9.96 1.79 7.86
CA LEU A 44 8.77 0.94 7.74
C LEU A 44 7.50 1.70 8.12
N PHE A 45 6.46 1.54 7.32
CA PHE A 45 5.14 2.12 7.55
C PHE A 45 4.05 1.04 7.51
N HIS A 46 2.95 1.29 8.22
CA HIS A 46 1.73 0.52 8.00
C HIS A 46 1.22 0.78 6.58
N ALA A 47 1.16 -0.27 5.75
CA ALA A 47 0.73 -0.15 4.35
C ALA A 47 -0.74 0.30 4.20
N ALA A 48 -1.56 0.16 5.24
CA ALA A 48 -3.00 0.42 5.19
C ALA A 48 -3.62 -0.22 3.93
N SER A 49 -4.54 0.46 3.25
CA SER A 49 -5.17 -0.07 2.04
C SER A 49 -4.23 -0.23 0.83
N THR A 50 -3.00 0.30 0.86
CA THR A 50 -2.03 0.03 -0.23
C THR A 50 -1.58 -1.44 -0.24
N MET A 51 -1.74 -2.17 0.87
CA MET A 51 -1.53 -3.62 0.93
C MET A 51 -2.38 -4.38 -0.09
N LYS A 52 -3.50 -3.81 -0.55
CA LYS A 52 -4.37 -4.47 -1.53
C LYS A 52 -3.68 -4.65 -2.88
N ILE A 53 -2.69 -3.83 -3.21
CA ILE A 53 -1.93 -3.95 -4.47
C ILE A 53 -1.19 -5.29 -4.56
N PRO A 54 -0.29 -5.67 -3.63
CA PRO A 54 0.35 -6.99 -3.68
C PRO A 54 -0.64 -8.15 -3.54
N VAL A 55 -1.75 -7.98 -2.81
CA VAL A 55 -2.84 -8.98 -2.77
C VAL A 55 -3.43 -9.19 -4.17
N MET A 56 -3.76 -8.12 -4.89
CA MET A 56 -4.33 -8.22 -6.23
C MET A 56 -3.34 -8.75 -7.26
N ILE A 57 -2.04 -8.43 -7.14
CA ILE A 57 -0.99 -9.03 -7.97
C ILE A 57 -1.02 -10.56 -7.85
N GLU A 58 -1.12 -11.09 -6.63
CA GLU A 58 -1.20 -12.54 -6.41
C GLU A 58 -2.51 -13.13 -6.93
N VAL A 59 -3.64 -12.45 -6.74
CA VAL A 59 -4.94 -12.88 -7.30
C VAL A 59 -4.85 -13.04 -8.81
N PHE A 60 -4.32 -12.05 -9.54
CA PHE A 60 -4.18 -12.14 -11.01
C PHE A 60 -3.20 -13.22 -11.45
N ARG A 61 -2.13 -13.48 -10.69
CA ARG A 61 -1.21 -14.60 -10.98
C ARG A 61 -1.89 -15.96 -10.85
N ARG A 62 -2.76 -16.13 -9.85
CA ARG A 62 -3.53 -17.36 -9.63
C ARG A 62 -4.63 -17.55 -10.66
N ASP A 63 -5.29 -16.47 -11.05
CA ASP A 63 -6.27 -16.45 -12.13
C ASP A 63 -5.62 -16.90 -13.46
N ALA A 64 -4.45 -16.34 -13.79
CA ALA A 64 -3.68 -16.76 -14.96
C ALA A 64 -3.19 -18.23 -14.89
N ALA A 65 -2.99 -18.78 -13.69
CA ALA A 65 -2.68 -20.19 -13.46
C ALA A 65 -3.94 -21.09 -13.39
N GLY A 66 -5.13 -20.49 -13.51
CA GLY A 66 -6.42 -21.17 -13.54
C GLY A 66 -6.94 -21.64 -12.17
N ARG A 67 -6.33 -21.27 -11.04
CA ARG A 67 -6.76 -21.71 -9.68
C ARG A 67 -6.29 -20.80 -8.53
N PRO A 68 -7.21 -20.26 -7.69
CA PRO A 68 -8.60 -19.92 -8.00
C PRO A 68 -8.67 -18.84 -9.10
N THR A 69 -9.80 -18.75 -9.79
CA THR A 69 -10.06 -17.75 -10.84
C THR A 69 -10.91 -16.59 -10.32
N MET A 70 -10.95 -15.49 -11.07
CA MET A 70 -11.80 -14.32 -10.79
C MET A 70 -13.29 -14.61 -10.91
N GLN A 71 -13.66 -15.73 -11.56
CA GLN A 71 -15.04 -16.19 -11.68
C GLN A 71 -15.47 -17.09 -10.52
N ASP A 72 -14.52 -17.54 -9.69
CA ASP A 72 -14.84 -18.33 -8.51
C ASP A 72 -15.62 -17.50 -7.50
N GLY A 73 -16.70 -18.06 -6.99
CA GLY A 73 -17.46 -17.46 -5.91
C GLY A 73 -16.69 -17.52 -4.58
N VAL A 74 -16.72 -16.44 -3.82
CA VAL A 74 -16.21 -16.42 -2.44
C VAL A 74 -17.38 -16.38 -1.48
N VAL A 75 -17.43 -17.34 -0.55
CA VAL A 75 -18.47 -17.37 0.48
C VAL A 75 -18.19 -16.26 1.49
N LEU A 76 -19.01 -15.21 1.46
CA LEU A 76 -19.01 -14.17 2.49
C LEU A 76 -19.79 -14.66 3.71
N ARG A 77 -19.14 -14.68 4.87
CA ARG A 77 -19.79 -14.98 6.16
C ARG A 77 -19.60 -13.79 7.08
N ASN A 78 -20.67 -13.36 7.73
CA ASN A 78 -20.59 -12.39 8.82
C ASN A 78 -20.09 -13.10 10.09
N ALA A 79 -18.82 -13.51 10.07
CA ALA A 79 -18.15 -14.21 11.15
C ALA A 79 -16.64 -14.00 10.99
N PHE A 80 -16.08 -13.19 11.88
CA PHE A 80 -14.69 -12.80 11.86
C PHE A 80 -14.02 -13.22 13.16
N ARG A 81 -12.70 -13.43 13.12
CA ARG A 81 -11.90 -13.51 14.34
C ARG A 81 -11.30 -12.14 14.59
N SER A 82 -11.50 -11.61 15.78
CA SER A 82 -10.83 -10.40 16.25
C SER A 82 -9.31 -10.56 16.12
N ILE A 83 -8.65 -9.56 15.53
CA ILE A 83 -7.17 -9.53 15.47
C ILE A 83 -6.55 -9.23 16.84
N VAL A 84 -7.35 -8.71 17.79
CA VAL A 84 -6.90 -8.34 19.14
C VAL A 84 -6.75 -9.58 20.02
N ASP A 85 -7.72 -10.50 19.97
CA ASP A 85 -7.83 -11.61 20.93
C ASP A 85 -8.35 -12.93 20.33
N GLY A 86 -8.66 -12.97 19.03
CA GLY A 86 -9.16 -14.16 18.34
C GLY A 86 -10.61 -14.53 18.66
N SER A 87 -11.32 -13.72 19.45
CA SER A 87 -12.73 -13.91 19.77
C SER A 87 -13.61 -13.81 18.51
N PRO A 88 -14.75 -14.53 18.47
CA PRO A 88 -15.72 -14.37 17.39
C PRO A 88 -16.29 -12.96 17.38
N TYR A 89 -16.31 -12.33 16.21
CA TYR A 89 -16.91 -11.04 15.96
C TYR A 89 -17.90 -11.13 14.81
N THR A 90 -19.03 -10.45 14.95
CA THR A 90 -20.09 -10.34 13.96
C THR A 90 -20.44 -8.85 13.84
N ILE A 91 -20.62 -8.37 12.62
CA ILE A 91 -21.13 -7.02 12.38
C ILE A 91 -22.63 -7.05 12.70
N GLU A 92 -23.04 -6.35 13.77
CA GLU A 92 -24.44 -6.29 14.21
C GLU A 92 -25.23 -5.16 13.51
N ASP A 93 -24.55 -4.07 13.21
CA ASP A 93 -25.07 -2.90 12.49
C ASP A 93 -24.02 -2.42 11.49
N ASP A 94 -24.43 -2.27 10.24
CA ASP A 94 -23.59 -1.84 9.10
C ASP A 94 -24.29 -0.72 8.31
N THR A 95 -25.27 -0.03 8.94
CA THR A 95 -26.01 1.10 8.38
C THR A 95 -25.34 2.45 8.61
#